data_AF-A0A7W5EMZ0-F1
#
_entry.id   AF-A0A7W5EMZ0-F1
#
_cell.length_a   1.000
_cell.length_b   1.000
_cell.length_c   1.000
_cell.angle_alpha   90.00
_cell.angle_beta   90.00
_cell.angle_gamma   90.00
#
_symmetry.space_group_name_H-M   'P 1'
#
loop_
_entity.id
_entity.type
_entity.pdbx_description
1 polymer ?
#
loop_
_entity_poly.entity_id
_entity_poly.type
_entity_poly.pdbx_seq_one_letter_code
_entity_poly.pdbx_strand_id
1 'polypeptide(L)'
;MAKPDPHPHPYPALDEAVHQFAEQNGVTPAQVSALRAALAADPNVSQRLDDQVRIGALHGFAPAAAGAPDHPVGDYERGAGTVTLPASAFPASGAHADLAAVLRVQAMVVEFGGKHYTDAAGTSQPVTPDMLSNLQGTLNGSPVLADDIKRAATTADPLQPHHRILESFAFTAPGAGVGGSFSAPNHAMNLVSESLMTTTPPGGSGQYDPYDLTFVIGHEVQHGFNAQAAAQARSAFVADVRTLAATPGPVHDYTALVERRIQAGREDEASAHISGWNALRSRVEHERGAVSLAAIDRADHSRAADFLEVQNGALVPRANVQLNADLSMAHSHANIAGMGHNYFDRPVHPAPGDNRQAMHLGHGGVEDYPNYYAGWAVAVIGAEERATAHGKGPAPQIQINMTHAGLSEAMMEQAGLNLAPSKQSIPYLDNSTQPATLHRFDHTSDGPHQYQSVPVAPVRLDDPTHADHALFRQARGHVAALDQSLGRTPDQHTDQIASSLVVQARADGLQRIDQVALSTDGERLWAVQTPPGRTDHLFDLRTSVPTAEAVTSMEQSGAKWPQAMQQFEQTQAQQQAQSQQVTQNQTQGPVMGHGGH
;
A
#
# COMPACT_ATOMS: atom_id res chain seq x y z
N MET A 1 -41.13 9.38 49.70
CA MET A 1 -41.00 7.96 49.33
C MET A 1 -41.35 7.84 47.85
N ALA A 2 -40.34 7.81 46.98
CA ALA A 2 -40.54 7.50 45.56
C ALA A 2 -40.79 6.00 45.42
N LYS A 3 -41.72 5.61 44.53
CA LYS A 3 -42.00 4.21 44.20
C LYS A 3 -40.73 3.54 43.61
N PRO A 4 -40.45 2.27 43.93
CA PRO A 4 -39.42 1.52 43.24
C PRO A 4 -39.84 1.26 41.79
N ASP A 5 -38.89 1.41 40.87
CA ASP A 5 -39.05 1.08 39.45
C ASP A 5 -39.35 -0.43 39.29
N PRO A 6 -40.37 -0.86 38.52
CA PRO A 6 -40.88 -2.24 38.55
C PRO A 6 -40.21 -3.20 37.54
N HIS A 7 -39.07 -2.86 36.96
CA HIS A 7 -38.33 -3.76 36.07
C HIS A 7 -36.95 -4.06 36.65
N PRO A 8 -36.62 -5.33 36.95
CA PRO A 8 -35.24 -5.68 37.30
C PRO A 8 -34.36 -5.27 36.12
N HIS A 9 -33.29 -4.50 36.41
CA HIS A 9 -32.28 -4.20 35.41
C HIS A 9 -31.73 -5.53 34.85
N PRO A 10 -31.53 -5.64 33.53
CA PRO A 10 -31.16 -6.92 32.89
C PRO A 10 -29.77 -7.45 33.28
N TYR A 11 -29.01 -6.73 34.12
CA TYR A 11 -27.61 -6.98 34.45
C TYR A 11 -27.39 -6.96 35.99
N PRO A 12 -27.88 -7.97 36.73
CA PRO A 12 -27.89 -7.94 38.19
C PRO A 12 -26.50 -8.04 38.83
N ALA A 13 -25.49 -8.56 38.13
CA ALA A 13 -24.12 -8.59 38.66
C ALA A 13 -23.48 -7.20 38.55
N LEU A 14 -23.73 -6.50 37.44
CA LEU A 14 -23.32 -5.11 37.28
C LEU A 14 -24.02 -4.16 38.26
N ASP A 15 -25.29 -4.40 38.60
CA ASP A 15 -26.01 -3.61 39.61
C ASP A 15 -25.31 -3.65 40.99
N GLU A 16 -24.75 -4.80 41.36
CA GLU A 16 -23.98 -4.95 42.60
C GLU A 16 -22.68 -4.15 42.54
N ALA A 17 -21.97 -4.16 41.41
CA ALA A 17 -20.79 -3.33 41.20
C ALA A 17 -21.10 -1.82 41.32
N VAL A 18 -22.28 -1.39 40.83
CA VAL A 18 -22.78 -0.01 41.00
C VAL A 18 -23.19 0.27 42.45
N HIS A 19 -23.73 -0.72 43.17
CA HIS A 19 -24.02 -0.60 44.60
C HIS A 19 -22.74 -0.37 45.40
N GLN A 20 -21.69 -1.15 45.14
CA GLN A 20 -20.37 -0.96 45.75
C GLN A 20 -19.79 0.44 45.46
N PHE A 21 -19.97 0.97 44.25
CA PHE A 21 -19.59 2.35 43.94
C PHE A 21 -20.34 3.37 44.81
N ALA A 22 -21.63 3.16 45.08
CA ALA A 22 -22.43 4.04 45.94
C ALA A 22 -21.98 4.03 47.40
N GLU A 23 -21.31 2.97 47.85
CA GLU A 23 -20.75 2.84 49.21
C GLU A 23 -19.34 3.46 49.34
N GLN A 24 -18.69 3.84 48.23
CA GLN A 24 -17.35 4.43 48.26
C GLN A 24 -17.35 5.81 48.92
N ASN A 25 -16.31 6.09 49.70
CA ASN A 25 -16.14 7.37 50.38
C ASN A 25 -16.03 8.50 49.35
N GLY A 26 -16.85 9.55 49.53
CA GLY A 26 -16.85 10.73 48.67
C GLY A 26 -17.73 10.62 47.41
N VAL A 27 -18.36 9.47 47.17
CA VAL A 27 -19.34 9.33 46.07
C VAL A 27 -20.66 10.00 46.43
N THR A 28 -21.16 10.82 45.52
CA THR A 28 -22.43 11.54 45.68
C THR A 28 -23.59 10.77 45.02
N PRO A 29 -24.84 10.95 45.49
CA PRO A 29 -26.02 10.37 44.82
C PRO A 29 -26.14 10.78 43.35
N ALA A 30 -25.67 11.97 42.98
CA ALA A 30 -25.64 12.44 41.60
C ALA A 30 -24.68 11.62 40.73
N GLN A 31 -23.50 11.27 41.23
CA GLN A 31 -22.54 10.41 40.52
C GLN A 31 -23.09 8.99 40.34
N VAL A 32 -23.73 8.43 41.36
CA VAL A 32 -24.40 7.12 41.25
C VAL A 32 -25.50 7.16 40.20
N SER A 33 -26.32 8.22 40.20
CA SER A 33 -27.37 8.40 39.19
C SER A 33 -26.80 8.55 37.78
N ALA A 34 -25.68 9.26 37.63
CA ALA A 34 -24.99 9.43 36.36
C ALA A 34 -24.45 8.09 35.83
N LEU A 35 -23.80 7.29 36.69
CA LEU A 35 -23.29 5.97 36.33
C LEU A 35 -24.42 5.04 35.89
N ARG A 36 -25.52 4.97 36.65
CA ARG A 36 -26.71 4.19 36.27
C ARG A 36 -27.29 4.65 34.94
N ALA A 37 -27.42 5.95 34.72
CA ALA A 37 -27.95 6.50 33.47
C ALA A 37 -27.06 6.18 32.27
N ALA A 38 -25.73 6.28 32.42
CA ALA A 38 -24.78 5.97 31.36
C ALA A 38 -24.81 4.48 30.99
N LEU A 39 -24.85 3.58 31.99
CA LEU A 39 -24.97 2.13 31.75
C LEU A 39 -26.31 1.78 31.10
N ALA A 40 -27.43 2.33 31.60
CA ALA A 40 -28.76 2.09 31.04
C ALA A 40 -28.91 2.58 29.58
N ALA A 41 -28.17 3.63 29.20
CA ALA A 41 -28.16 4.14 27.84
C ALA A 41 -27.36 3.26 26.86
N ASP A 42 -26.56 2.32 27.36
CA ASP A 42 -25.67 1.49 26.57
C ASP A 42 -25.73 0.00 26.95
N PRO A 43 -26.73 -0.74 26.43
CA PRO A 43 -26.91 -2.15 26.76
C PRO A 43 -25.72 -3.03 26.35
N ASN A 44 -24.99 -2.67 25.28
CA ASN A 44 -23.82 -3.44 24.85
C ASN A 44 -22.69 -3.35 25.88
N VAL A 45 -22.36 -2.13 26.33
CA VAL A 45 -21.34 -1.92 27.37
C VAL A 45 -21.77 -2.54 28.69
N SER A 46 -23.04 -2.39 29.06
CA SER A 46 -23.57 -3.00 30.28
C SER A 46 -23.48 -4.52 30.26
N GLN A 47 -23.82 -5.16 29.14
CA GLN A 47 -23.65 -6.61 29.00
C GLN A 47 -22.18 -7.04 29.14
N ARG A 48 -21.26 -6.34 28.45
CA ARG A 48 -19.83 -6.64 28.51
C ARG A 48 -19.28 -6.52 29.94
N LEU A 49 -19.63 -5.44 30.65
CA LEU A 49 -19.20 -5.24 32.03
C LEU A 49 -19.85 -6.27 32.98
N ASP A 50 -21.13 -6.61 32.82
CA ASP A 50 -21.80 -7.67 33.60
C ASP A 50 -21.11 -9.03 33.41
N ASP A 51 -20.73 -9.37 32.17
CA ASP A 51 -19.96 -10.58 31.87
C ASP A 51 -18.61 -10.57 32.61
N GLN A 52 -17.92 -9.43 32.66
CA GLN A 52 -16.68 -9.28 33.44
C GLN A 52 -16.90 -9.43 34.95
N VAL A 53 -18.03 -8.95 35.48
CA VAL A 53 -18.38 -9.17 36.91
C VAL A 53 -18.63 -10.66 37.18
N ARG A 54 -19.37 -11.33 36.30
CA ARG A 54 -19.72 -12.75 36.45
C ARG A 54 -18.51 -13.68 36.45
N ILE A 55 -17.47 -13.36 35.67
CA ILE A 55 -16.22 -14.14 35.67
C ILE A 55 -15.24 -13.69 36.77
N GLY A 56 -15.61 -12.69 37.58
CA GLY A 56 -14.80 -12.17 38.67
C GLY A 56 -13.63 -11.29 38.23
N ALA A 57 -13.61 -10.83 36.98
CA ALA A 57 -12.61 -9.87 36.51
C ALA A 57 -12.93 -8.45 37.02
N LEU A 58 -14.22 -8.09 37.04
CA LEU A 58 -14.71 -6.84 37.61
C LEU A 58 -15.44 -7.10 38.93
N HIS A 59 -15.25 -6.22 39.90
CA HIS A 59 -15.90 -6.26 41.21
C HIS A 59 -16.70 -4.97 41.44
N GLY A 60 -16.16 -3.82 41.05
CA GLY A 60 -16.79 -2.53 41.31
C GLY A 60 -16.16 -1.36 40.57
N PHE A 61 -16.70 -0.17 40.84
CA PHE A 61 -16.13 1.10 40.41
C PHE A 61 -15.68 1.92 41.62
N ALA A 62 -14.74 2.84 41.41
CA ALA A 62 -14.32 3.83 42.39
C ALA A 62 -14.22 5.23 41.76
N PRO A 63 -14.45 6.33 42.49
CA PRO A 63 -14.12 7.66 41.99
C PRO A 63 -12.61 7.88 42.08
N ALA A 64 -12.04 8.66 41.15
CA ALA A 64 -10.67 9.15 41.30
C ALA A 64 -10.51 9.92 42.62
N ALA A 65 -9.44 9.62 43.36
CA ALA A 65 -9.14 10.29 44.62
C ALA A 65 -8.80 11.78 44.39
N ALA A 66 -9.14 12.63 45.37
CA ALA A 66 -8.81 14.05 45.29
C ALA A 66 -7.28 14.24 45.20
N GLY A 67 -6.82 14.93 44.15
CA GLY A 67 -5.40 15.17 43.89
C GLY A 67 -4.66 14.00 43.24
N ALA A 68 -5.36 12.94 42.82
CA ALA A 68 -4.78 11.90 41.98
C ALA A 68 -4.37 12.45 40.59
N PRO A 69 -3.39 11.82 39.91
CA PRO A 69 -3.06 12.14 38.53
C PRO A 69 -4.29 12.05 37.62
N ASP A 70 -4.31 12.89 36.57
CA ASP A 70 -5.41 12.90 35.60
C ASP A 70 -5.32 11.68 34.68
N HIS A 71 -6.28 10.75 34.81
CA HIS A 71 -6.39 9.55 33.98
C HIS A 71 -7.68 9.66 33.14
N PRO A 72 -7.66 10.40 32.03
CA PRO A 72 -8.85 10.81 31.28
C PRO A 72 -9.67 9.65 30.69
N VAL A 73 -9.09 8.46 30.54
CA VAL A 73 -9.84 7.26 30.12
C VAL A 73 -10.23 6.34 31.27
N GLY A 74 -9.91 6.68 32.51
CA GLY A 74 -10.06 5.83 33.70
C GLY A 74 -8.89 4.87 33.89
N ASP A 75 -8.96 4.07 34.96
CA ASP A 75 -7.92 3.11 35.34
C ASP A 75 -8.52 1.84 35.92
N TYR A 76 -8.11 0.68 35.42
CA TYR A 76 -8.53 -0.64 35.86
C TYR A 76 -7.40 -1.33 36.63
N GLU A 77 -7.66 -1.57 37.91
CA GLU A 77 -6.77 -2.33 38.79
C GLU A 77 -7.21 -3.81 38.79
N ARG A 78 -6.54 -4.63 37.97
CA ARG A 78 -6.87 -6.05 37.81
C ARG A 78 -6.82 -6.85 39.12
N GLY A 79 -5.91 -6.52 40.03
CA GLY A 79 -5.79 -7.22 41.32
C GLY A 79 -6.98 -6.97 42.24
N ALA A 80 -7.55 -5.77 42.20
CA ALA A 80 -8.72 -5.37 42.98
C ALA A 80 -10.04 -5.53 42.21
N GLY A 81 -10.00 -5.88 40.92
CA GLY A 81 -11.17 -5.92 40.05
C GLY A 81 -11.91 -4.58 40.01
N THR A 82 -11.22 -3.44 40.13
CA THR A 82 -11.88 -2.14 40.31
C THR A 82 -11.54 -1.19 39.16
N VAL A 83 -12.57 -0.55 38.59
CA VAL A 83 -12.40 0.54 37.62
C VAL A 83 -12.54 1.89 38.32
N THR A 84 -11.47 2.66 38.33
CA THR A 84 -11.44 4.05 38.77
C THR A 84 -11.94 4.97 37.66
N LEU A 85 -13.03 5.68 37.92
CA LEU A 85 -13.64 6.64 37.01
C LEU A 85 -13.08 8.05 37.27
N PRO A 86 -12.63 8.78 36.23
CA PRO A 86 -12.00 10.07 36.40
C PRO A 86 -13.01 11.13 36.83
N ALA A 87 -12.52 12.17 37.50
CA ALA A 87 -13.37 13.28 37.93
C ALA A 87 -14.04 14.01 36.75
N SER A 88 -13.35 14.08 35.61
CA SER A 88 -13.86 14.64 34.35
C SER A 88 -15.12 13.93 33.82
N ALA A 89 -15.29 12.64 34.14
CA ALA A 89 -16.48 11.88 33.75
C ALA A 89 -17.76 12.33 34.49
N PHE A 90 -17.63 13.10 35.57
CA PHE A 90 -18.75 13.60 36.38
C PHE A 90 -18.79 15.13 36.44
N PRO A 91 -19.03 15.83 35.30
CA PRO A 91 -19.01 17.28 35.29
C PRO A 91 -20.21 17.86 36.07
N ALA A 92 -19.97 18.97 36.76
CA ALA A 92 -20.97 19.66 37.60
C ALA A 92 -22.21 20.16 36.82
N SER A 93 -22.11 20.30 35.49
CA SER A 93 -23.16 20.78 34.60
C SER A 93 -24.07 19.70 33.99
N GLY A 94 -23.91 18.44 34.39
CA GLY A 94 -24.86 17.35 34.04
C GLY A 94 -24.70 16.72 32.64
N ALA A 95 -23.61 17.01 31.91
CA ALA A 95 -23.30 16.31 30.67
C ALA A 95 -22.65 14.94 30.95
N HIS A 96 -23.32 13.83 30.61
CA HIS A 96 -22.84 12.47 30.87
C HIS A 96 -22.05 11.83 29.70
N ALA A 97 -21.80 12.60 28.63
CA ALA A 97 -21.18 12.08 27.41
C ALA A 97 -19.75 11.52 27.63
N ASP A 98 -18.98 12.15 28.52
CA ASP A 98 -17.61 11.71 28.83
C ASP A 98 -17.60 10.39 29.63
N LEU A 99 -18.53 10.21 30.57
CA LEU A 99 -18.68 8.95 31.31
C LEU A 99 -19.01 7.77 30.40
N ALA A 100 -19.91 7.95 29.42
CA ALA A 100 -20.22 6.90 28.46
C ALA A 100 -18.99 6.49 27.63
N ALA A 101 -18.16 7.46 27.23
CA ALA A 101 -16.92 7.19 26.51
C ALA A 101 -15.90 6.45 27.40
N VAL A 102 -15.71 6.90 28.64
CA VAL A 102 -14.84 6.24 29.64
C VAL A 102 -15.28 4.79 29.87
N LEU A 103 -16.57 4.54 30.09
CA LEU A 103 -17.09 3.18 30.32
C LEU A 103 -16.84 2.26 29.11
N ARG A 104 -16.97 2.78 27.89
CA ARG A 104 -16.63 2.03 26.67
C ARG A 104 -15.15 1.67 26.61
N VAL A 105 -14.27 2.63 26.89
CA VAL A 105 -12.82 2.37 26.91
C VAL A 105 -12.47 1.37 28.02
N GLN A 106 -13.01 1.54 29.22
CA GLN A 106 -12.74 0.64 30.34
C GLN A 106 -13.29 -0.77 30.12
N ALA A 107 -14.43 -0.94 29.45
CA ALA A 107 -14.89 -2.28 29.04
C ALA A 107 -13.85 -2.99 28.14
N MET A 108 -13.23 -2.26 27.20
CA MET A 108 -12.15 -2.81 26.37
C MET A 108 -10.90 -3.17 27.18
N VAL A 109 -10.51 -2.31 28.13
CA VAL A 109 -9.32 -2.51 28.97
C VAL A 109 -9.49 -3.69 29.93
N VAL A 110 -10.66 -3.82 30.57
CA VAL A 110 -10.96 -4.96 31.47
C VAL A 110 -10.91 -6.27 30.69
N GLU A 111 -11.57 -6.32 29.53
CA GLU A 111 -11.53 -7.50 28.66
C GLU A 111 -10.12 -7.82 28.17
N PHE A 112 -9.35 -6.80 27.77
CA PHE A 112 -7.96 -6.97 27.35
C PHE A 112 -7.11 -7.60 28.45
N GLY A 113 -7.34 -7.21 29.71
CA GLY A 113 -6.69 -7.83 30.87
C GLY A 113 -6.92 -9.35 30.97
N GLY A 114 -8.01 -9.87 30.42
CA GLY A 114 -8.32 -11.30 30.36
C GLY A 114 -7.81 -12.04 29.11
N LYS A 115 -7.19 -11.35 28.14
CA LYS A 115 -6.77 -11.94 26.87
C LYS A 115 -5.45 -12.71 26.98
N HIS A 116 -5.18 -13.48 25.93
CA HIS A 116 -3.91 -14.14 25.68
C HIS A 116 -3.32 -13.63 24.37
N TYR A 117 -1.99 -13.59 24.29
CA TYR A 117 -1.23 -13.35 23.07
C TYR A 117 -0.42 -14.60 22.71
N THR A 118 0.00 -14.71 21.46
CA THR A 118 0.92 -15.75 21.02
C THR A 118 2.32 -15.16 21.01
N ASP A 119 3.28 -15.78 21.70
CA ASP A 119 4.67 -15.33 21.69
C ASP A 119 5.43 -15.77 20.41
N ALA A 120 6.67 -15.33 20.27
CA ALA A 120 7.54 -15.69 19.14
C ALA A 120 7.77 -17.21 18.98
N ALA A 121 7.60 -18.00 20.05
CA ALA A 121 7.69 -19.45 20.01
C ALA A 121 6.36 -20.13 19.63
N GLY A 122 5.31 -19.35 19.35
CA GLY A 122 3.98 -19.85 19.02
C GLY A 122 3.17 -20.29 20.26
N THR A 123 3.62 -19.95 21.47
CA THR A 123 2.97 -20.35 22.72
C THR A 123 1.98 -19.28 23.18
N SER A 124 0.80 -19.72 23.64
CA SER A 124 -0.21 -18.82 24.21
C SER A 124 0.19 -18.37 25.61
N GLN A 125 0.29 -17.06 25.82
CA GLN A 125 0.66 -16.42 27.07
C GLN A 125 -0.45 -15.47 27.53
N PRO A 126 -0.79 -15.43 28.82
CA PRO A 126 -1.78 -14.48 29.33
C PRO A 126 -1.22 -13.05 29.33
N VAL A 127 -2.10 -12.07 29.18
CA VAL A 127 -1.76 -10.65 29.45
C VAL A 127 -1.26 -10.50 30.88
N THR A 128 -0.12 -9.85 31.05
CA THR A 128 0.48 -9.59 32.37
C THR A 128 -0.02 -8.27 32.97
N PRO A 129 0.09 -8.07 34.29
CA PRO A 129 -0.18 -6.77 34.91
C PRO A 129 0.68 -5.63 34.35
N ASP A 130 1.94 -5.92 33.99
CA ASP A 130 2.85 -4.96 33.36
C ASP A 130 2.33 -4.48 32.00
N MET A 131 1.90 -5.41 31.14
CA MET A 131 1.31 -5.07 29.84
C MET A 131 0.05 -4.22 29.97
N LEU A 132 -0.82 -4.57 30.92
CA LEU A 132 -2.04 -3.82 31.18
C LEU A 132 -1.73 -2.42 31.72
N SER A 133 -0.77 -2.30 32.64
CA SER A 133 -0.29 -1.02 33.17
C SER A 133 0.29 -0.14 32.06
N ASN A 134 1.09 -0.70 31.17
CA ASN A 134 1.72 0.03 30.07
C ASN A 134 0.71 0.50 29.02
N LEU A 135 -0.30 -0.32 28.69
CA LEU A 135 -1.40 0.11 27.84
C LEU A 135 -2.16 1.29 28.47
N GLN A 136 -2.58 1.16 29.73
CA GLN A 136 -3.32 2.22 30.42
C GLN A 136 -2.49 3.48 30.60
N GLY A 137 -1.21 3.35 30.94
CA GLY A 137 -0.26 4.44 31.02
C GLY A 137 -0.08 5.16 29.68
N THR A 138 -0.13 4.42 28.55
CA THR A 138 -0.11 5.01 27.21
C THR A 138 -1.38 5.82 26.94
N LEU A 139 -2.55 5.21 27.14
CA LEU A 139 -3.85 5.84 26.87
C LEU A 139 -4.07 7.10 27.72
N ASN A 140 -3.68 7.06 29.00
CA ASN A 140 -3.88 8.19 29.92
C ASN A 140 -2.79 9.27 29.79
N GLY A 141 -1.56 8.93 29.39
CA GLY A 141 -0.48 9.91 29.41
C GLY A 141 -0.50 10.91 28.26
N SER A 142 -1.41 10.78 27.30
CA SER A 142 -1.61 11.77 26.22
C SER A 142 -3.08 12.20 26.19
N PRO A 143 -3.41 13.43 26.65
CA PRO A 143 -4.78 13.95 26.58
C PRO A 143 -5.40 13.89 25.18
N VAL A 144 -4.63 14.19 24.13
CA VAL A 144 -5.10 14.06 22.74
C VAL A 144 -5.42 12.59 22.39
N LEU A 145 -4.55 11.66 22.75
CA LEU A 145 -4.81 10.23 22.51
C LEU A 145 -6.03 9.74 23.28
N ALA A 146 -6.18 10.15 24.53
CA ALA A 146 -7.33 9.81 25.36
C ALA A 146 -8.65 10.27 24.72
N ASP A 147 -8.68 11.51 24.21
CA ASP A 147 -9.85 12.04 23.50
C ASP A 147 -10.09 11.34 22.17
N ASP A 148 -9.06 10.99 21.41
CA ASP A 148 -9.17 10.24 20.16
C ASP A 148 -9.72 8.82 20.39
N ILE A 149 -9.24 8.13 21.43
CA ILE A 149 -9.72 6.78 21.79
C ILE A 149 -11.15 6.82 22.32
N LYS A 150 -11.50 7.79 23.17
CA LYS A 150 -12.89 8.03 23.60
C LYS A 150 -13.80 8.34 22.40
N ARG A 151 -13.34 9.15 21.45
CA ARG A 151 -14.07 9.48 20.23
C ARG A 151 -14.26 8.23 19.36
N ALA A 152 -13.23 7.42 19.16
CA ALA A 152 -13.32 6.19 18.38
C ALA A 152 -14.24 5.17 19.05
N ALA A 153 -14.23 5.08 20.37
CA ALA A 153 -15.10 4.21 21.14
C ALA A 153 -16.58 4.63 21.08
N THR A 154 -16.88 5.90 20.80
CA THR A 154 -18.26 6.45 20.80
C THR A 154 -18.81 6.77 19.42
N THR A 155 -17.95 6.94 18.41
CA THR A 155 -18.37 7.22 17.04
C THR A 155 -18.89 5.94 16.38
N ALA A 156 -20.12 5.98 15.86
CA ALA A 156 -20.68 4.88 15.07
C ALA A 156 -19.86 4.66 13.79
N ASP A 157 -19.58 3.40 13.44
CA ASP A 157 -19.01 3.08 12.13
C ASP A 157 -20.04 3.44 11.05
N PRO A 158 -19.73 4.35 10.11
CA PRO A 158 -20.63 4.70 9.02
C PRO A 158 -21.02 3.53 8.12
N LEU A 159 -20.18 2.50 8.00
CA LEU A 159 -20.46 1.28 7.23
C LEU A 159 -21.26 0.24 8.02
N GLN A 160 -21.15 0.28 9.36
CA GLN A 160 -21.82 -0.64 10.27
C GLN A 160 -22.37 0.14 11.49
N PRO A 161 -23.50 0.86 11.37
CA PRO A 161 -23.95 1.82 12.40
C PRO A 161 -24.25 1.22 13.79
N HIS A 162 -24.42 -0.11 13.87
CA HIS A 162 -24.56 -0.83 15.13
C HIS A 162 -23.25 -0.98 15.89
N HIS A 163 -22.12 -0.88 15.20
CA HIS A 163 -20.78 -0.90 15.76
C HIS A 163 -20.23 0.51 15.98
N ARG A 164 -19.15 0.59 16.74
CA ARG A 164 -18.30 1.78 16.88
C ARG A 164 -16.98 1.56 16.17
N ILE A 165 -16.29 2.64 15.86
CA ILE A 165 -14.98 2.58 15.21
C ILE A 165 -14.02 1.71 16.04
N LEU A 166 -14.00 1.85 17.36
CA LEU A 166 -13.15 1.03 18.23
C LEU A 166 -13.98 0.33 19.32
N GLU A 167 -13.90 -1.00 19.37
CA GLU A 167 -14.62 -1.84 20.33
C GLU A 167 -13.73 -2.87 21.03
N SER A 168 -12.47 -3.05 20.61
CA SER A 168 -11.55 -4.01 21.24
C SER A 168 -10.06 -3.63 21.11
N PHE A 169 -9.26 -4.00 22.10
CA PHE A 169 -7.79 -4.15 21.96
C PHE A 169 -7.45 -5.62 21.72
N ALA A 170 -6.58 -5.91 20.77
CA ALA A 170 -6.18 -7.26 20.39
C ALA A 170 -4.66 -7.31 20.16
N PHE A 171 -4.15 -8.47 19.75
CA PHE A 171 -2.73 -8.66 19.44
C PHE A 171 -2.52 -8.88 17.95
N THR A 172 -1.41 -8.35 17.42
CA THR A 172 -0.92 -8.73 16.10
C THR A 172 -0.46 -10.19 16.12
N ALA A 173 -0.44 -10.83 14.95
CA ALA A 173 0.24 -12.13 14.83
C ALA A 173 1.75 -11.97 15.08
N PRO A 174 2.44 -13.00 15.63
CA PRO A 174 3.89 -12.96 15.77
C PRO A 174 4.57 -12.71 14.43
N GLY A 175 5.54 -11.79 14.41
CA GLY A 175 6.31 -11.48 13.20
C GLY A 175 5.52 -10.75 12.10
N ALA A 176 4.38 -10.11 12.42
CA ALA A 176 3.58 -9.36 11.46
C ALA A 176 4.33 -8.18 10.79
N GLY A 177 5.48 -7.76 11.34
CA GLY A 177 6.32 -6.72 10.73
C GLY A 177 5.75 -5.31 10.83
N VAL A 178 4.80 -5.07 11.74
CA VAL A 178 4.16 -3.77 11.98
C VAL A 178 4.32 -3.35 13.44
N GLY A 179 4.28 -2.04 13.72
CA GLY A 179 4.29 -1.52 15.10
C GLY A 179 2.95 -1.62 15.82
N GLY A 180 1.87 -1.77 15.06
CA GLY A 180 0.48 -1.94 15.46
C GLY A 180 -0.38 -2.07 14.20
N SER A 181 -1.67 -2.36 14.32
CA SER A 181 -2.60 -2.21 13.19
C SER A 181 -4.03 -1.99 13.66
N PHE A 182 -4.78 -1.17 12.94
CA PHE A 182 -6.24 -1.11 13.10
C PHE A 182 -6.97 -2.08 12.17
N SER A 183 -7.90 -2.88 12.73
CA SER A 183 -8.79 -3.77 11.98
C SER A 183 -10.21 -3.22 11.94
N ALA A 184 -10.58 -2.61 10.81
CA ALA A 184 -11.95 -2.12 10.58
C ALA A 184 -13.02 -3.23 10.63
N PRO A 185 -12.80 -4.44 10.07
CA PRO A 185 -13.80 -5.51 10.17
C PRO A 185 -14.06 -5.98 11.60
N ASN A 186 -13.03 -5.93 12.47
CA ASN A 186 -13.12 -6.41 13.85
C ASN A 186 -13.32 -5.28 14.87
N HIS A 187 -13.36 -4.01 14.41
CA HIS A 187 -13.38 -2.80 15.26
C HIS A 187 -12.29 -2.85 16.34
N ALA A 188 -11.09 -3.29 15.97
CA ALA A 188 -10.04 -3.66 16.92
C ALA A 188 -8.71 -2.97 16.66
N MET A 189 -8.08 -2.52 17.73
CA MET A 189 -6.70 -2.06 17.77
C MET A 189 -5.77 -3.25 18.08
N ASN A 190 -4.98 -3.70 17.12
CA ASN A 190 -4.02 -4.78 17.31
C ASN A 190 -2.67 -4.20 17.76
N LEU A 191 -2.21 -4.66 18.91
CA LEU A 191 -0.96 -4.23 19.54
C LEU A 191 0.09 -5.33 19.40
N VAL A 192 1.35 -4.94 19.21
CA VAL A 192 2.47 -5.86 19.35
C VAL A 192 2.68 -6.16 20.84
N SER A 193 2.75 -7.43 21.20
CA SER A 193 2.83 -7.85 22.61
C SER A 193 4.07 -7.30 23.31
N GLU A 194 5.22 -7.32 22.65
CA GLU A 194 6.52 -6.87 23.15
C GLU A 194 6.53 -5.36 23.39
N SER A 195 5.77 -4.59 22.61
CA SER A 195 5.60 -3.13 22.80
C SER A 195 4.83 -2.78 24.07
N LEU A 196 4.24 -3.76 24.76
CA LEU A 196 3.60 -3.56 26.07
C LEU A 196 4.45 -4.05 27.24
N MET A 197 5.63 -4.64 27.01
CA MET A 197 6.44 -5.24 28.07
C MET A 197 7.60 -4.33 28.47
N THR A 198 7.70 -4.00 29.76
CA THR A 198 8.83 -3.23 30.30
C THR A 198 10.15 -4.00 30.21
N THR A 199 10.09 -5.32 30.30
CA THR A 199 11.25 -6.21 30.15
C THR A 199 11.03 -7.16 28.99
N THR A 200 11.91 -7.09 28.00
CA THR A 200 11.88 -8.00 26.83
C THR A 200 12.18 -9.44 27.27
N PRO A 201 11.34 -10.42 26.90
CA PRO A 201 11.65 -11.84 27.11
C PRO A 201 12.92 -12.27 26.35
N PRO A 202 13.64 -13.31 26.81
CA PRO A 202 14.82 -13.82 26.11
C PRO A 202 14.49 -14.19 24.65
N GLY A 203 15.19 -13.58 23.69
CA GLY A 203 14.98 -13.81 22.25
C GLY A 203 13.87 -12.95 21.62
N GLY A 204 13.18 -12.11 22.39
CA GLY A 204 12.27 -11.10 21.86
C GLY A 204 13.02 -9.88 21.33
N SER A 205 12.40 -9.16 20.40
CA SER A 205 12.85 -7.84 19.91
C SER A 205 11.82 -6.79 20.26
N GLY A 206 12.26 -5.66 20.84
CA GLY A 206 11.39 -4.57 21.27
C GLY A 206 11.09 -4.56 22.77
N GLN A 207 10.73 -3.39 23.27
CA GLN A 207 10.30 -3.16 24.66
C GLN A 207 9.28 -2.02 24.66
N TYR A 208 8.54 -1.89 25.76
CA TYR A 208 7.66 -0.75 25.96
C TYR A 208 8.43 0.57 25.92
N ASP A 209 8.06 1.42 24.97
CA ASP A 209 8.41 2.84 24.92
C ASP A 209 7.09 3.64 24.95
N PRO A 210 6.86 4.46 25.98
CA PRO A 210 5.60 5.20 26.12
C PRO A 210 5.40 6.24 25.01
N TYR A 211 6.47 6.78 24.42
CA TYR A 211 6.38 7.78 23.37
C TYR A 211 6.07 7.12 22.02
N ASP A 212 6.79 6.05 21.67
CA ASP A 212 6.53 5.29 20.44
C ASP A 212 5.13 4.67 20.46
N LEU A 213 4.73 4.01 21.55
CA LEU A 213 3.41 3.37 21.61
C LEU A 213 2.28 4.42 21.60
N THR A 214 2.49 5.59 22.21
CA THR A 214 1.53 6.70 22.08
C THR A 214 1.38 7.14 20.63
N PHE A 215 2.49 7.28 19.90
CA PHE A 215 2.48 7.63 18.48
C PHE A 215 1.74 6.56 17.67
N VAL A 216 2.07 5.27 17.89
CA VAL A 216 1.46 4.13 17.18
C VAL A 216 -0.04 4.10 17.40
N ILE A 217 -0.53 4.13 18.65
CA ILE A 217 -1.99 4.05 18.88
C ILE A 217 -2.70 5.28 18.30
N GLY A 218 -2.09 6.48 18.39
CA GLY A 218 -2.61 7.70 17.77
C GLY A 218 -2.67 7.61 16.23
N HIS A 219 -1.68 6.97 15.61
CA HIS A 219 -1.68 6.67 14.18
C HIS A 219 -2.78 5.69 13.81
N GLU A 220 -2.79 4.52 14.46
CA GLU A 220 -3.70 3.43 14.11
C GLU A 220 -5.18 3.80 14.33
N VAL A 221 -5.51 4.54 15.39
CA VAL A 221 -6.92 4.93 15.63
C VAL A 221 -7.45 5.84 14.51
N GLN A 222 -6.58 6.60 13.84
CA GLN A 222 -6.97 7.44 12.72
C GLN A 222 -7.40 6.63 11.50
N HIS A 223 -6.78 5.47 11.25
CA HIS A 223 -7.27 4.54 10.21
C HIS A 223 -8.72 4.11 10.47
N GLY A 224 -9.15 4.03 11.73
CA GLY A 224 -10.55 3.79 12.09
C GLY A 224 -11.50 4.89 11.61
N PHE A 225 -11.12 6.16 11.76
CA PHE A 225 -11.90 7.28 11.22
C PHE A 225 -11.86 7.34 9.69
N ASN A 226 -10.78 6.87 9.07
CA ASN A 226 -10.60 6.83 7.62
C ASN A 226 -11.22 5.59 6.95
N ALA A 227 -11.63 4.58 7.73
CA ALA A 227 -12.02 3.26 7.23
C ALA A 227 -13.14 3.30 6.18
N GLN A 228 -14.12 4.21 6.35
CA GLN A 228 -15.19 4.41 5.37
C GLN A 228 -14.64 4.89 4.02
N ALA A 229 -13.80 5.93 4.03
CA ALA A 229 -13.21 6.48 2.82
C ALA A 229 -12.29 5.44 2.15
N ALA A 230 -11.47 4.72 2.94
CA ALA A 230 -10.62 3.66 2.44
C ALA A 230 -11.40 2.48 1.82
N ALA A 231 -12.56 2.12 2.39
CA ALA A 231 -13.44 1.12 1.80
C ALA A 231 -14.07 1.61 0.48
N GLN A 232 -14.56 2.85 0.44
CA GLN A 232 -15.13 3.45 -0.76
C GLN A 232 -14.10 3.54 -1.88
N ALA A 233 -12.87 3.98 -1.59
CA ALA A 233 -11.77 4.04 -2.56
C ALA A 233 -11.43 2.65 -3.13
N ARG A 234 -11.39 1.60 -2.29
CA ARG A 234 -11.19 0.21 -2.74
C ARG A 234 -12.33 -0.27 -3.62
N SER A 235 -13.58 -0.03 -3.23
CA SER A 235 -14.76 -0.41 -4.02
C SER A 235 -14.81 0.32 -5.38
N ALA A 236 -14.49 1.61 -5.39
CA ALA A 236 -14.40 2.40 -6.62
C ALA A 236 -13.31 1.87 -7.55
N PHE A 237 -12.12 1.56 -7.03
CA PHE A 237 -11.05 0.95 -7.82
C PHE A 237 -11.48 -0.35 -8.49
N VAL A 238 -12.08 -1.29 -7.74
CA VAL A 238 -12.56 -2.56 -8.31
C VAL A 238 -13.62 -2.32 -9.39
N ALA A 239 -14.55 -1.40 -9.17
CA ALA A 239 -15.60 -1.06 -10.14
C ALA A 239 -15.02 -0.45 -11.43
N ASP A 240 -14.03 0.42 -11.31
CA ASP A 240 -13.39 1.06 -12.45
C ASP A 240 -12.52 0.07 -13.24
N VAL A 241 -11.81 -0.83 -12.55
CA VAL A 241 -11.07 -1.92 -13.21
C VAL A 241 -12.02 -2.80 -14.02
N ARG A 242 -13.15 -3.22 -13.43
CA ARG A 242 -14.19 -3.99 -14.16
C ARG A 242 -14.73 -3.25 -15.37
N THR A 243 -14.93 -1.96 -15.22
CA THR A 243 -15.44 -1.10 -16.30
C THR A 243 -14.44 -1.05 -17.45
N LEU A 244 -13.15 -0.83 -17.15
CA LEU A 244 -12.09 -0.80 -18.16
C LEU A 244 -11.89 -2.17 -18.83
N ALA A 245 -11.83 -3.24 -18.04
CA ALA A 245 -11.70 -4.61 -18.55
C ALA A 245 -12.84 -4.97 -19.52
N ALA A 246 -14.05 -4.45 -19.31
CA ALA A 246 -15.20 -4.69 -20.18
C ALA A 246 -15.21 -3.87 -21.48
N THR A 247 -14.28 -2.92 -21.67
CA THR A 247 -14.25 -2.09 -22.87
C THR A 247 -13.75 -2.87 -24.10
N PRO A 248 -14.25 -2.57 -25.31
CA PRO A 248 -13.71 -3.16 -26.52
C PRO A 248 -12.40 -2.45 -26.90
N GLY A 249 -11.27 -3.13 -26.73
CA GLY A 249 -9.98 -2.56 -27.12
C GLY A 249 -8.85 -3.61 -27.09
N PRO A 250 -7.82 -3.46 -27.92
CA PRO A 250 -6.65 -4.34 -27.86
C PRO A 250 -5.73 -4.03 -26.67
N VAL A 251 -5.89 -2.88 -26.02
CA VAL A 251 -5.04 -2.38 -24.93
C VAL A 251 -5.92 -1.77 -23.84
N HIS A 252 -5.67 -2.15 -22.60
CA HIS A 252 -6.28 -1.57 -21.41
C HIS A 252 -5.18 -0.94 -20.53
N ASP A 253 -5.13 0.38 -20.49
CA ASP A 253 -4.16 1.13 -19.69
C ASP A 253 -4.71 1.42 -18.28
N TYR A 254 -4.12 0.78 -17.28
CA TYR A 254 -4.53 0.86 -15.88
C TYR A 254 -3.77 1.90 -15.06
N THR A 255 -2.80 2.61 -15.66
CA THR A 255 -1.88 3.53 -14.97
C THR A 255 -2.62 4.50 -14.05
N ALA A 256 -3.59 5.24 -14.58
CA ALA A 256 -4.34 6.23 -13.82
C ALA A 256 -5.21 5.63 -12.69
N LEU A 257 -5.68 4.39 -12.86
CA LEU A 257 -6.45 3.69 -11.82
C LEU A 257 -5.54 3.29 -10.66
N VAL A 258 -4.33 2.79 -10.97
CA VAL A 258 -3.32 2.40 -9.98
C VAL A 258 -2.82 3.63 -9.21
N GLU A 259 -2.50 4.72 -9.89
CA GLU A 259 -2.07 5.98 -9.26
C GLU A 259 -3.11 6.51 -8.28
N ARG A 260 -4.40 6.51 -8.68
CA ARG A 260 -5.48 6.95 -7.80
C ARG A 260 -5.61 6.05 -6.57
N ARG A 261 -5.38 4.74 -6.70
CA ARG A 261 -5.38 3.80 -5.57
C ARG A 261 -4.22 4.07 -4.61
N ILE A 262 -3.03 4.34 -5.14
CA ILE A 262 -1.85 4.70 -4.35
C ILE A 262 -2.09 6.03 -3.63
N GLN A 263 -2.62 7.03 -4.33
CA GLN A 263 -2.95 8.34 -3.75
C GLN A 263 -3.95 8.24 -2.59
N ALA A 264 -4.96 7.38 -2.69
CA ALA A 264 -5.89 7.15 -1.58
C ALA A 264 -5.19 6.54 -0.35
N GLY A 265 -4.24 5.62 -0.56
CA GLY A 265 -3.39 5.11 0.54
C GLY A 265 -2.48 6.19 1.11
N ARG A 266 -1.92 7.04 0.25
CA ARG A 266 -1.06 8.17 0.62
C ARG A 266 -1.76 9.14 1.56
N GLU A 267 -3.01 9.48 1.28
CA GLU A 267 -3.82 10.35 2.15
C GLU A 267 -4.16 9.70 3.49
N ASP A 268 -4.49 8.41 3.48
CA ASP A 268 -4.81 7.64 4.68
C ASP A 268 -3.60 7.59 5.64
N GLU A 269 -2.45 7.09 5.17
CA GLU A 269 -1.21 6.99 5.96
C GLU A 269 -0.72 8.38 6.42
N ALA A 270 -0.76 9.39 5.55
CA ALA A 270 -0.31 10.73 5.90
C ALA A 270 -1.18 11.34 7.00
N SER A 271 -2.51 11.20 6.90
CA SER A 271 -3.42 11.71 7.93
C SER A 271 -3.30 10.95 9.25
N ALA A 272 -3.08 9.63 9.20
CA ALA A 272 -2.81 8.82 10.38
C ALA A 272 -1.51 9.24 11.07
N HIS A 273 -0.46 9.50 10.30
CA HIS A 273 0.81 9.94 10.85
C HIS A 273 0.70 11.30 11.56
N ILE A 274 -0.15 12.21 11.06
CA ILE A 274 -0.47 13.48 11.73
C ILE A 274 -1.12 13.23 13.10
N SER A 275 -2.05 12.29 13.22
CA SER A 275 -2.65 11.92 14.50
C SER A 275 -1.64 11.33 15.47
N GLY A 276 -0.72 10.47 14.97
CA GLY A 276 0.42 9.97 15.76
C GLY A 276 1.29 11.09 16.32
N TRP A 277 1.63 12.11 15.51
CA TRP A 277 2.36 13.29 15.95
C TRP A 277 1.60 14.08 17.02
N ASN A 278 0.30 14.29 16.83
CA ASN A 278 -0.53 15.03 17.78
C ASN A 278 -0.66 14.29 19.13
N ALA A 279 -0.69 12.96 19.11
CA ALA A 279 -0.66 12.13 20.31
C ALA A 279 0.70 12.23 21.02
N LEU A 280 1.81 12.11 20.28
CA LEU A 280 3.18 12.20 20.82
C LEU A 280 3.46 13.59 21.43
N ARG A 281 3.15 14.67 20.71
CA ARG A 281 3.37 16.03 21.23
C ARG A 281 2.55 16.29 22.49
N SER A 282 1.33 15.78 22.56
CA SER A 282 0.46 15.89 23.73
C SER A 282 0.99 15.09 24.93
N ARG A 283 1.62 13.93 24.70
CA ARG A 283 2.31 13.14 25.74
C ARG A 283 3.46 13.91 26.36
N VAL A 284 4.31 14.47 25.51
CA VAL A 284 5.48 15.26 25.93
C VAL A 284 5.05 16.45 26.77
N GLU A 285 3.99 17.16 26.35
CA GLU A 285 3.43 18.28 27.11
C GLU A 285 2.87 17.83 28.47
N HIS A 286 2.08 16.76 28.48
CA HIS A 286 1.42 16.25 29.68
C HIS A 286 2.43 15.83 30.76
N GLU A 287 3.51 15.14 30.39
CA GLU A 287 4.52 14.69 31.36
C GLU A 287 5.45 15.82 31.84
N ARG A 288 5.72 16.81 30.99
CA ARG A 288 6.73 17.86 31.28
C ARG A 288 6.12 19.19 31.72
N GLY A 289 4.81 19.38 31.54
CA GLY A 289 4.10 20.64 31.74
C GLY A 289 4.38 21.70 30.67
N ALA A 290 5.17 21.37 29.64
CA ALA A 290 5.50 22.24 28.50
C ALA A 290 6.05 21.40 27.32
N VAL A 291 5.92 21.91 26.10
CA VAL A 291 6.39 21.25 24.88
C VAL A 291 7.32 22.13 24.04
N SER A 292 8.29 21.51 23.37
CA SER A 292 9.18 22.14 22.39
C SER A 292 9.63 21.10 21.36
N LEU A 293 10.05 21.55 20.17
CA LEU A 293 10.56 20.63 19.13
C LEU A 293 11.69 19.74 19.65
N ALA A 294 12.63 20.31 20.40
CA ALA A 294 13.75 19.56 21.00
C ALA A 294 13.31 18.61 22.14
N ALA A 295 12.14 18.84 22.77
CA ALA A 295 11.60 17.90 23.74
C ALA A 295 10.91 16.71 23.05
N ILE A 296 10.22 16.96 21.93
CA ILE A 296 9.60 15.91 21.10
C ILE A 296 10.68 15.03 20.46
N ASP A 297 11.68 15.64 19.83
CA ASP A 297 12.80 14.92 19.19
C ASP A 297 13.61 14.07 20.18
N ARG A 298 13.76 14.53 21.43
CA ARG A 298 14.40 13.72 22.48
C ARG A 298 13.51 12.62 23.02
N ALA A 299 12.19 12.77 22.95
CA ALA A 299 11.25 11.75 23.38
C ALA A 299 11.22 10.60 22.39
N ASP A 300 11.17 10.92 21.09
CA ASP A 300 11.27 9.95 20.01
C ASP A 300 11.83 10.58 18.73
N HIS A 301 13.16 10.49 18.54
CA HIS A 301 13.84 11.05 17.38
C HIS A 301 13.39 10.39 16.08
N SER A 302 13.14 9.07 16.12
CA SER A 302 12.77 8.30 14.94
C SER A 302 11.44 8.81 14.37
N ARG A 303 10.43 8.97 15.23
CA ARG A 303 9.13 9.52 14.83
C ARG A 303 9.20 11.00 14.48
N ALA A 304 10.00 11.79 15.21
CA ALA A 304 10.09 13.23 15.00
C ALA A 304 10.79 13.61 13.68
N ALA A 305 11.72 12.80 13.18
CA ALA A 305 12.49 13.06 11.96
C ALA A 305 11.63 13.20 10.69
N ASP A 306 10.38 12.80 10.77
CA ASP A 306 9.41 12.81 9.66
C ASP A 306 8.69 14.14 9.55
N PHE A 307 8.69 14.90 10.64
CA PHE A 307 8.05 16.20 10.78
C PHE A 307 9.09 17.31 10.84
N LEU A 308 10.28 17.00 11.34
CA LEU A 308 11.33 17.95 11.67
C LEU A 308 12.59 17.71 10.84
N GLU A 309 13.37 18.77 10.65
CA GLU A 309 14.70 18.71 10.07
C GLU A 309 15.65 19.69 10.75
N VAL A 310 16.95 19.44 10.61
CA VAL A 310 17.98 20.38 11.08
C VAL A 310 18.33 21.33 9.94
N GLN A 311 17.99 22.60 10.12
CA GLN A 311 18.32 23.68 9.19
C GLN A 311 19.24 24.68 9.88
N ASN A 312 20.43 24.91 9.33
CA ASN A 312 21.45 25.82 9.91
C ASN A 312 21.77 25.53 11.39
N GLY A 313 21.78 24.26 11.79
CA GLY A 313 22.04 23.82 13.16
C GLY A 313 20.88 23.97 14.13
N ALA A 314 19.70 24.41 13.66
CA ALA A 314 18.48 24.50 14.45
C ALA A 314 17.46 23.44 14.00
N LEU A 315 16.79 22.81 14.95
CA LEU A 315 15.68 21.90 14.68
C LEU A 315 14.42 22.72 14.34
N VAL A 316 13.87 22.52 13.15
CA VAL A 316 12.70 23.23 12.61
C VAL A 316 11.72 22.23 11.98
N PRO A 317 10.43 22.59 11.80
CA PRO A 317 9.53 21.79 10.98
C PRO A 317 10.03 21.73 9.54
N ARG A 318 9.82 20.59 8.87
CA ARG A 318 10.12 20.46 7.43
C ARG A 318 9.32 21.50 6.63
N ALA A 319 9.93 22.05 5.59
CA ALA A 319 9.39 23.19 4.84
C ALA A 319 7.99 22.99 4.23
N ASN A 320 7.57 21.74 4.03
CA ASN A 320 6.29 21.35 3.42
C ASN A 320 5.17 21.06 4.44
N VAL A 321 5.40 21.29 5.74
CA VAL A 321 4.39 21.11 6.80
C VAL A 321 4.29 22.36 7.67
N GLN A 322 3.13 22.53 8.30
CA GLN A 322 2.85 23.67 9.17
C GLN A 322 2.33 23.17 10.52
N LEU A 323 3.02 23.59 11.58
CA LEU A 323 2.62 23.37 12.96
C LEU A 323 1.86 24.59 13.49
N ASN A 324 0.87 24.32 14.33
CA ASN A 324 0.18 25.31 15.15
C ASN A 324 1.11 25.85 16.24
N ALA A 325 0.69 26.91 16.95
CA ALA A 325 1.47 27.51 18.02
C ALA A 325 1.76 26.53 19.19
N ASP A 326 0.87 25.57 19.42
CA ASP A 326 1.02 24.50 20.42
C ASP A 326 1.78 23.27 19.88
N LEU A 327 2.36 23.39 18.68
CA LEU A 327 3.08 22.35 17.95
C LEU A 327 2.22 21.18 17.46
N SER A 328 0.88 21.23 17.56
CA SER A 328 0.03 20.30 16.79
C SER A 328 0.10 20.55 15.30
N MET A 329 -0.33 19.56 14.53
CA MET A 329 -0.51 19.67 13.10
C MET A 329 -1.98 19.42 12.74
N ALA A 330 -2.59 20.39 12.04
CA ALA A 330 -3.96 20.24 11.53
C ALA A 330 -4.00 19.29 10.33
N HIS A 331 -5.12 18.58 10.15
CA HIS A 331 -5.40 17.71 8.99
C HIS A 331 -5.79 18.54 7.75
N SER A 332 -5.00 19.55 7.43
CA SER A 332 -5.20 20.37 6.24
C SER A 332 -4.72 19.63 5.00
N HIS A 333 -5.29 19.96 3.83
CA HIS A 333 -4.83 19.37 2.57
C HIS A 333 -3.33 19.57 2.34
N ALA A 334 -2.77 20.73 2.73
CA ALA A 334 -1.34 21.00 2.62
C ALA A 334 -0.49 20.10 3.55
N ASN A 335 -0.91 19.92 4.80
CA ASN A 335 -0.18 19.06 5.75
C ASN A 335 -0.27 17.58 5.37
N ILE A 336 -1.44 17.12 4.89
CA ILE A 336 -1.60 15.74 4.39
C ILE A 336 -0.70 15.54 3.16
N ALA A 337 -0.65 16.50 2.23
CA ALA A 337 0.24 16.40 1.08
C ALA A 337 1.73 16.38 1.49
N GLY A 338 2.11 17.22 2.47
CA GLY A 338 3.46 17.28 3.03
C GLY A 338 3.85 15.99 3.76
N MET A 339 2.97 15.44 4.60
CA MET A 339 3.22 14.16 5.27
C MET A 339 3.18 12.98 4.32
N GLY A 340 2.39 13.02 3.25
CA GLY A 340 2.52 12.04 2.18
C GLY A 340 3.93 12.05 1.58
N HIS A 341 4.57 13.22 1.47
CA HIS A 341 5.95 13.30 0.97
C HIS A 341 6.98 12.84 2.00
N ASN A 342 6.81 13.26 3.25
CA ASN A 342 7.80 13.00 4.30
C ASN A 342 7.71 11.57 4.86
N TYR A 343 6.55 10.91 4.75
CA TYR A 343 6.30 9.58 5.29
C TYR A 343 5.96 8.54 4.24
N PHE A 344 4.87 8.71 3.50
CA PHE A 344 4.42 7.69 2.56
C PHE A 344 5.42 7.50 1.41
N ASP A 345 5.93 8.60 0.84
CA ASP A 345 6.84 8.58 -0.30
C ASP A 345 8.30 8.28 0.10
N ARG A 346 8.55 7.73 1.31
CA ARG A 346 9.91 7.37 1.75
C ARG A 346 10.46 6.23 0.88
N PRO A 347 11.67 6.38 0.32
CA PRO A 347 12.28 5.34 -0.48
C PRO A 347 12.90 4.26 0.40
N VAL A 348 13.00 3.03 -0.13
CA VAL A 348 13.79 1.95 0.51
C VAL A 348 15.29 2.31 0.53
N HIS A 349 15.76 3.01 -0.51
CA HIS A 349 17.13 3.49 -0.64
C HIS A 349 17.14 5.00 -0.94
N PRO A 350 17.21 5.86 0.09
CA PRO A 350 17.28 7.31 -0.10
C PRO A 350 18.45 7.70 -1.01
N ALA A 351 18.17 8.51 -2.03
CA ALA A 351 19.20 9.06 -2.90
C ALA A 351 20.08 10.08 -2.16
N PRO A 352 21.33 10.33 -2.60
CA PRO A 352 22.14 11.38 -2.01
C PRO A 352 21.42 12.74 -2.00
N GLY A 353 21.26 13.32 -0.82
CA GLY A 353 20.54 14.59 -0.63
C GLY A 353 19.08 14.43 -0.20
N ASP A 354 18.52 13.22 -0.27
CA ASP A 354 17.26 12.89 0.39
C ASP A 354 17.53 12.63 1.87
N ASN A 355 16.97 13.48 2.73
CA ASN A 355 17.14 13.43 4.18
C ASN A 355 15.96 12.75 4.89
N ARG A 356 15.08 12.07 4.14
CA ARG A 356 13.99 11.26 4.69
C ARG A 356 14.53 9.90 5.13
N GLN A 357 13.86 9.29 6.11
CA GLN A 357 14.22 7.95 6.55
C GLN A 357 13.96 6.91 5.45
N ALA A 358 14.67 5.79 5.50
CA ALA A 358 14.39 4.66 4.63
C ALA A 358 13.07 3.98 5.02
N MET A 359 12.32 3.50 4.04
CA MET A 359 11.14 2.67 4.26
C MET A 359 11.48 1.19 4.16
N HIS A 360 10.93 0.39 5.06
CA HIS A 360 11.19 -1.05 5.14
C HIS A 360 9.88 -1.81 5.37
N LEU A 361 9.04 -1.89 4.33
CA LEU A 361 7.81 -2.68 4.32
C LEU A 361 8.01 -4.05 3.67
N GLY A 362 7.02 -4.91 3.86
CA GLY A 362 6.99 -6.24 3.26
C GLY A 362 8.04 -7.20 3.81
N HIS A 363 8.14 -8.38 3.20
CA HIS A 363 9.16 -9.35 3.61
C HIS A 363 10.57 -8.81 3.36
N GLY A 364 11.45 -8.90 4.36
CA GLY A 364 12.84 -8.43 4.25
C GLY A 364 13.01 -6.91 4.27
N GLY A 365 11.94 -6.12 4.43
CA GLY A 365 12.03 -4.66 4.48
C GLY A 365 12.47 -4.02 3.17
N VAL A 366 12.12 -4.65 2.04
CA VAL A 366 12.56 -4.27 0.69
C VAL A 366 11.54 -3.41 -0.06
N GLU A 367 10.37 -3.16 0.52
CA GLU A 367 9.25 -2.46 -0.14
C GLU A 367 9.00 -1.07 0.44
N ASP A 368 8.54 -0.15 -0.42
CA ASP A 368 7.97 1.15 -0.03
C ASP A 368 6.43 1.13 -0.14
N TYR A 369 5.79 2.19 0.35
CA TYR A 369 4.32 2.26 0.35
C TYR A 369 3.69 2.24 -1.05
N PRO A 370 4.17 2.99 -2.06
CA PRO A 370 3.63 2.91 -3.41
C PRO A 370 3.53 1.47 -3.93
N ASN A 371 4.60 0.69 -3.77
CA ASN A 371 4.67 -0.71 -4.23
C ASN A 371 3.80 -1.64 -3.37
N TYR A 372 3.81 -1.48 -2.05
CA TYR A 372 2.94 -2.22 -1.12
C TYR A 372 1.45 -2.06 -1.49
N TYR A 373 1.02 -0.84 -1.76
CA TYR A 373 -0.36 -0.54 -2.15
C TYR A 373 -0.68 -0.99 -3.57
N ALA A 374 0.30 -0.98 -4.49
CA ALA A 374 0.14 -1.43 -5.87
C ALA A 374 -0.02 -2.96 -5.98
N GLY A 375 0.59 -3.75 -5.08
CA GLY A 375 0.50 -5.21 -5.14
C GLY A 375 -0.95 -5.74 -5.15
N TRP A 376 -1.81 -5.19 -4.30
CA TRP A 376 -3.25 -5.51 -4.33
C TRP A 376 -3.94 -5.01 -5.60
N ALA A 377 -3.59 -3.81 -6.09
CA ALA A 377 -4.16 -3.24 -7.30
C ALA A 377 -3.89 -4.12 -8.53
N VAL A 378 -2.64 -4.60 -8.68
CA VAL A 378 -2.20 -5.53 -9.72
C VAL A 378 -2.97 -6.85 -9.64
N ALA A 379 -3.11 -7.42 -8.44
CA ALA A 379 -3.86 -8.66 -8.26
C ALA A 379 -5.33 -8.53 -8.69
N VAL A 380 -5.98 -7.41 -8.37
CA VAL A 380 -7.35 -7.10 -8.79
C VAL A 380 -7.44 -6.95 -10.31
N ILE A 381 -6.54 -6.19 -10.95
CA ILE A 381 -6.50 -6.01 -12.41
C ILE A 381 -6.43 -7.37 -13.10
N GLY A 382 -5.47 -8.22 -12.71
CA GLY A 382 -5.33 -9.55 -13.30
C GLY A 382 -6.47 -10.52 -12.99
N ALA A 383 -7.21 -10.33 -11.90
CA ALA A 383 -8.39 -11.14 -11.60
C ALA A 383 -9.59 -10.73 -12.49
N GLU A 384 -9.85 -9.43 -12.59
CA GLU A 384 -11.00 -8.90 -13.33
C GLU A 384 -10.82 -9.03 -14.85
N GLU A 385 -9.59 -8.85 -15.37
CA GLU A 385 -9.27 -9.11 -16.78
C GLU A 385 -9.51 -10.56 -17.19
N ARG A 386 -9.17 -11.52 -16.31
CA ARG A 386 -9.42 -12.95 -16.56
C ARG A 386 -10.89 -13.32 -16.43
N ALA A 387 -11.62 -12.67 -15.54
CA ALA A 387 -13.04 -12.91 -15.34
C ALA A 387 -13.89 -12.35 -16.49
N THR A 388 -13.36 -11.36 -17.22
CA THR A 388 -14.07 -10.69 -18.30
C THR A 388 -14.03 -11.52 -19.59
N ALA A 389 -15.19 -11.70 -20.21
CA ALA A 389 -15.31 -12.38 -21.49
C ALA A 389 -14.88 -11.45 -22.63
N HIS A 390 -13.62 -11.54 -23.03
CA HIS A 390 -13.12 -10.92 -24.25
C HIS A 390 -13.62 -11.72 -25.46
N GLY A 391 -14.11 -11.06 -26.50
CA GLY A 391 -14.71 -11.71 -27.69
C GLY A 391 -13.75 -12.65 -28.45
N LYS A 392 -14.05 -13.00 -29.70
CA LYS A 392 -13.22 -13.95 -30.50
C LYS A 392 -11.85 -13.39 -30.97
N GLY A 393 -11.31 -12.37 -30.31
CA GLY A 393 -10.01 -11.77 -30.60
C GLY A 393 -8.92 -12.18 -29.59
N PRO A 394 -7.67 -11.74 -29.77
CA PRO A 394 -6.65 -11.86 -28.73
C PRO A 394 -7.12 -11.15 -27.45
N ALA A 395 -6.72 -11.66 -26.29
CA ALA A 395 -6.98 -10.99 -25.03
C ALA A 395 -6.37 -9.57 -25.05
N PRO A 396 -7.05 -8.56 -24.48
CA PRO A 396 -6.49 -7.22 -24.36
C PRO A 396 -5.16 -7.23 -23.60
N GLN A 397 -4.24 -6.38 -24.04
CA GLN A 397 -2.95 -6.19 -23.38
C GLN A 397 -3.14 -5.24 -22.20
N ILE A 398 -2.85 -5.71 -20.98
CA ILE A 398 -2.73 -4.86 -19.80
C ILE A 398 -1.52 -3.95 -20.01
N GLN A 399 -1.69 -2.65 -19.79
CA GLN A 399 -0.63 -1.66 -19.87
C GLN A 399 -0.57 -0.87 -18.57
N ILE A 400 0.64 -0.65 -18.04
CA ILE A 400 0.89 0.16 -16.83
C ILE A 400 2.19 0.93 -17.04
N ASN A 401 2.17 2.24 -16.84
CA ASN A 401 3.38 3.07 -16.81
C ASN A 401 4.06 2.94 -15.45
N MET A 402 5.01 1.99 -15.32
CA MET A 402 5.62 1.70 -14.03
C MET A 402 6.40 2.89 -13.49
N THR A 403 7.13 3.61 -14.34
CA THR A 403 7.92 4.79 -13.93
C THR A 403 7.03 5.94 -13.49
N HIS A 404 5.98 6.26 -14.25
CA HIS A 404 5.08 7.37 -13.92
C HIS A 404 4.27 7.09 -12.64
N ALA A 405 3.89 5.82 -12.42
CA ALA A 405 3.22 5.39 -11.19
C ALA A 405 4.18 5.19 -10.00
N GLY A 406 5.50 5.30 -10.18
CA GLY A 406 6.50 5.11 -9.12
C GLY A 406 6.66 3.66 -8.66
N LEU A 407 6.50 2.69 -9.56
CA LEU A 407 6.43 1.26 -9.27
C LEU A 407 7.67 0.49 -9.72
N SER A 408 7.90 -0.63 -9.05
CA SER A 408 8.95 -1.60 -9.30
C SER A 408 8.39 -3.01 -9.16
N GLU A 409 8.32 -3.75 -10.28
CA GLU A 409 7.95 -5.16 -10.31
C GLU A 409 8.82 -6.00 -9.37
N ALA A 410 10.14 -5.83 -9.46
CA ALA A 410 11.08 -6.59 -8.63
C ALA A 410 10.90 -6.33 -7.14
N MET A 411 10.55 -5.10 -6.75
CA MET A 411 10.32 -4.73 -5.36
C MET A 411 9.09 -5.47 -4.80
N MET A 412 7.95 -5.40 -5.51
CA MET A 412 6.73 -6.10 -5.11
C MET A 412 6.95 -7.61 -5.01
N GLU A 413 7.69 -8.20 -5.95
CA GLU A 413 7.96 -9.64 -5.95
C GLU A 413 8.91 -10.07 -4.82
N GLN A 414 9.97 -9.30 -4.55
CA GLN A 414 10.87 -9.57 -3.44
C GLN A 414 10.17 -9.39 -2.08
N ALA A 415 9.19 -8.50 -2.00
CA ALA A 415 8.35 -8.29 -0.82
C ALA A 415 7.31 -9.40 -0.60
N GLY A 416 7.04 -10.22 -1.63
CA GLY A 416 6.07 -11.31 -1.60
C GLY A 416 4.72 -10.94 -2.21
N LEU A 417 4.70 -10.60 -3.49
CA LEU A 417 3.49 -10.25 -4.25
C LEU A 417 2.47 -11.38 -4.22
N ASN A 418 1.27 -11.09 -3.71
CA ASN A 418 0.18 -12.06 -3.59
C ASN A 418 -0.89 -11.89 -4.68
N LEU A 419 -0.80 -12.72 -5.71
CA LEU A 419 -1.80 -12.80 -6.80
C LEU A 419 -2.99 -13.76 -6.54
N ALA A 420 -3.32 -14.06 -5.27
CA ALA A 420 -4.50 -14.86 -4.95
C ALA A 420 -5.81 -14.19 -5.44
N PRO A 421 -6.85 -14.99 -5.78
CA PRO A 421 -6.93 -16.44 -5.63
C PRO A 421 -6.32 -17.24 -6.79
N SER A 422 -6.07 -16.64 -7.97
CA SER A 422 -5.60 -17.38 -9.13
C SER A 422 -4.15 -17.84 -8.99
N LYS A 423 -3.31 -17.04 -8.32
CA LYS A 423 -1.84 -17.20 -8.22
C LYS A 423 -1.14 -17.28 -9.58
N GLN A 424 -1.85 -16.97 -10.66
CA GLN A 424 -1.31 -16.98 -12.02
C GLN A 424 -0.61 -15.66 -12.28
N SER A 425 0.51 -15.73 -13.00
CA SER A 425 1.27 -14.56 -13.44
C SER A 425 0.44 -13.66 -14.36
N ILE A 426 0.66 -12.34 -14.26
CA ILE A 426 -0.09 -11.31 -14.99
C ILE A 426 0.86 -10.63 -15.98
N PRO A 427 0.80 -10.95 -17.29
CA PRO A 427 1.59 -10.24 -18.29
C PRO A 427 1.07 -8.80 -18.45
N TYR A 428 1.98 -7.84 -18.58
CA TYR A 428 1.64 -6.44 -18.88
C TYR A 428 2.71 -5.78 -19.76
N LEU A 429 2.34 -4.69 -20.43
CA LEU A 429 3.25 -3.83 -21.15
C LEU A 429 3.60 -2.62 -20.29
N ASP A 430 4.89 -2.45 -19.99
CA ASP A 430 5.40 -1.23 -19.38
C ASP A 430 5.61 -0.17 -20.46
N ASN A 431 4.80 0.89 -20.43
CA ASN A 431 4.86 2.00 -21.38
C ASN A 431 5.65 3.20 -20.86
N SER A 432 6.49 3.00 -19.84
CA SER A 432 7.51 3.96 -19.39
C SER A 432 8.48 4.34 -20.51
N THR A 433 8.70 3.43 -21.47
CA THR A 433 9.48 3.65 -22.69
C THR A 433 8.63 3.43 -23.93
N GLN A 434 9.10 3.95 -25.07
CA GLN A 434 8.50 3.65 -26.38
C GLN A 434 9.50 2.90 -27.27
N PRO A 435 9.15 1.72 -27.82
CA PRO A 435 7.90 0.99 -27.59
C PRO A 435 7.80 0.44 -26.16
N ALA A 436 6.58 0.10 -25.75
CA ALA A 436 6.34 -0.49 -24.45
C ALA A 436 7.03 -1.87 -24.35
N THR A 437 7.61 -2.18 -23.19
CA THR A 437 8.33 -3.43 -22.94
C THR A 437 7.40 -4.45 -22.30
N LEU A 438 7.52 -5.72 -22.70
CA LEU A 438 6.72 -6.78 -22.09
C LEU A 438 7.34 -7.22 -20.77
N HIS A 439 6.49 -7.25 -19.74
CA HIS A 439 6.82 -7.62 -18.37
C HIS A 439 5.77 -8.58 -17.80
N ARG A 440 5.95 -9.02 -16.56
CA ARG A 440 5.03 -9.95 -15.91
C ARG A 440 5.16 -9.87 -14.40
N PHE A 441 4.02 -9.70 -13.73
CA PHE A 441 3.96 -9.88 -12.28
C PHE A 441 3.79 -11.35 -11.93
N ASP A 442 4.64 -11.88 -11.06
CA ASP A 442 4.60 -13.26 -10.57
C ASP A 442 4.13 -13.36 -9.11
N HIS A 443 3.45 -14.47 -8.80
CA HIS A 443 3.05 -14.77 -7.42
C HIS A 443 4.27 -15.23 -6.62
N THR A 444 4.60 -14.50 -5.56
CA THR A 444 5.85 -14.67 -4.78
C THR A 444 5.63 -14.59 -3.28
N SER A 445 4.37 -14.48 -2.80
CA SER A 445 4.07 -14.59 -1.37
C SER A 445 4.29 -16.01 -0.81
N ASP A 446 4.15 -17.04 -1.66
CA ASP A 446 4.47 -18.44 -1.37
C ASP A 446 4.97 -19.18 -2.63
N GLY A 447 5.35 -20.46 -2.48
CA GLY A 447 5.76 -21.31 -3.59
C GLY A 447 7.27 -21.26 -3.91
N PRO A 448 7.69 -21.70 -5.11
CA PRO A 448 9.11 -21.89 -5.44
C PRO A 448 9.90 -20.60 -5.64
N HIS A 449 9.22 -19.47 -5.94
CA HIS A 449 9.81 -18.14 -6.09
C HIS A 449 9.49 -17.24 -4.90
N GLN A 450 9.24 -17.82 -3.73
CA GLN A 450 8.86 -17.06 -2.55
C GLN A 450 9.92 -15.98 -2.24
N TYR A 451 9.47 -14.72 -2.15
CA TYR A 451 10.29 -13.53 -1.90
C TYR A 451 11.45 -13.32 -2.89
N GLN A 452 11.30 -13.80 -4.12
CA GLN A 452 12.30 -13.65 -5.17
C GLN A 452 11.64 -13.04 -6.40
N SER A 453 12.25 -11.99 -6.95
CA SER A 453 11.84 -11.49 -8.26
C SER A 453 12.13 -12.52 -9.34
N VAL A 454 11.18 -12.68 -10.26
CA VAL A 454 11.25 -13.62 -11.36
C VAL A 454 11.64 -12.84 -12.62
N PRO A 455 12.86 -13.04 -13.17
CA PRO A 455 13.26 -12.32 -14.36
C PRO A 455 12.32 -12.64 -15.53
N VAL A 456 11.75 -11.60 -16.13
CA VAL A 456 10.99 -11.73 -17.38
C VAL A 456 11.97 -12.08 -18.49
N ALA A 457 11.98 -13.35 -18.90
CA ALA A 457 12.70 -13.74 -20.09
C ALA A 457 12.06 -13.04 -21.31
N PRO A 458 12.84 -12.39 -22.18
CA PRO A 458 12.32 -11.83 -23.42
C PRO A 458 11.56 -12.90 -24.19
N VAL A 459 10.30 -12.63 -24.57
CA VAL A 459 9.53 -13.55 -25.41
C VAL A 459 10.30 -13.76 -26.70
N ARG A 460 10.61 -15.01 -26.99
CA ARG A 460 11.39 -15.36 -28.16
C ARG A 460 10.55 -15.15 -29.42
N LEU A 461 11.21 -14.75 -30.50
CA LEU A 461 10.59 -14.51 -31.81
C LEU A 461 9.94 -15.77 -32.42
N ASP A 462 10.33 -16.96 -31.96
CA ASP A 462 9.72 -18.24 -32.35
C ASP A 462 8.41 -18.55 -31.64
N ASP A 463 8.03 -17.79 -30.62
CA ASP A 463 6.74 -17.92 -29.93
C ASP A 463 5.58 -17.49 -30.87
N PRO A 464 4.53 -18.32 -31.06
CA PRO A 464 3.40 -17.98 -31.91
C PRO A 464 2.63 -16.71 -31.53
N THR A 465 2.77 -16.23 -30.29
CA THR A 465 2.13 -15.02 -29.78
C THR A 465 2.95 -13.75 -30.03
N HIS A 466 4.21 -13.87 -30.47
CA HIS A 466 5.09 -12.74 -30.73
C HIS A 466 4.64 -11.96 -31.98
N ALA A 467 4.62 -10.62 -31.91
CA ALA A 467 4.15 -9.76 -33.01
C ALA A 467 4.88 -10.03 -34.33
N ASP A 468 6.19 -10.26 -34.26
CA ASP A 468 7.04 -10.62 -35.41
C ASP A 468 7.25 -12.12 -35.64
N HIS A 469 6.43 -12.99 -35.04
CA HIS A 469 6.50 -14.43 -35.30
C HIS A 469 6.41 -14.76 -36.80
N ALA A 470 5.59 -14.02 -37.54
CA ALA A 470 5.47 -14.19 -39.00
C ALA A 470 6.79 -13.86 -39.73
N LEU A 471 7.45 -12.75 -39.35
CA LEU A 471 8.73 -12.35 -39.93
C LEU A 471 9.86 -13.32 -39.53
N PHE A 472 9.82 -13.84 -38.30
CA PHE A 472 10.73 -14.89 -37.85
C PHE A 472 10.59 -16.17 -38.69
N ARG A 473 9.37 -16.64 -38.93
CA ARG A 473 9.16 -17.81 -39.81
C ARG A 473 9.70 -17.57 -41.22
N GLN A 474 9.56 -16.36 -41.76
CA GLN A 474 10.13 -15.98 -43.06
C GLN A 474 11.66 -16.01 -43.03
N ALA A 475 12.29 -15.31 -42.08
CA ALA A 475 13.74 -15.28 -41.91
C ALA A 475 14.32 -16.70 -41.77
N ARG A 476 13.73 -17.51 -40.88
CA ARG A 476 14.11 -18.89 -40.63
C ARG A 476 14.02 -19.75 -41.90
N GLY A 477 12.97 -19.57 -42.71
CA GLY A 477 12.82 -20.26 -43.99
C GLY A 477 13.95 -19.94 -44.97
N HIS A 478 14.35 -18.68 -45.07
CA HIS A 478 15.45 -18.27 -45.94
C HIS A 478 16.82 -18.74 -45.44
N VAL A 479 17.08 -18.64 -44.13
CA VAL A 479 18.33 -19.16 -43.54
C VAL A 479 18.42 -20.68 -43.70
N ALA A 480 17.32 -21.41 -43.48
CA ALA A 480 17.29 -22.86 -43.67
C ALA A 480 17.56 -23.26 -45.13
N ALA A 481 17.05 -22.51 -46.11
CA ALA A 481 17.34 -22.73 -47.53
C ALA A 481 18.82 -22.44 -47.86
N LEU A 482 19.39 -21.39 -47.25
CA LEU A 482 20.82 -21.08 -47.37
C LEU A 482 21.67 -22.20 -46.78
N ASP A 483 21.36 -22.70 -45.58
CA ASP A 483 22.07 -23.82 -44.95
C ASP A 483 22.08 -25.04 -45.86
N GLN A 484 20.92 -25.41 -46.42
CA GLN A 484 20.80 -26.53 -47.37
C GLN A 484 21.66 -26.33 -48.61
N SER A 485 21.70 -25.11 -49.17
CA SER A 485 22.54 -24.79 -50.34
C SER A 485 24.04 -24.91 -50.06
N LEU A 486 24.45 -24.75 -48.79
CA LEU A 486 25.81 -24.92 -48.31
C LEU A 486 26.12 -26.35 -47.82
N GLY A 487 25.17 -27.28 -47.99
CA GLY A 487 25.33 -28.67 -47.54
C GLY A 487 25.19 -28.86 -46.03
N ARG A 488 24.58 -27.91 -45.32
CA ARG A 488 24.27 -27.98 -43.88
C ARG A 488 22.81 -28.36 -43.66
N THR A 489 22.55 -29.12 -42.60
CA THR A 489 21.18 -29.38 -42.12
C THR A 489 20.75 -28.24 -41.21
N PRO A 490 19.55 -27.64 -41.39
CA PRO A 490 19.04 -26.63 -40.47
C PRO A 490 18.98 -27.14 -39.02
N ASP A 491 19.48 -26.35 -38.08
CA ASP A 491 19.65 -26.71 -36.67
C ASP A 491 19.39 -25.51 -35.75
N GLN A 492 19.82 -25.60 -34.49
CA GLN A 492 19.65 -24.51 -33.51
C GLN A 492 20.32 -23.20 -33.97
N HIS A 493 21.43 -23.26 -34.70
CA HIS A 493 22.14 -22.08 -35.18
C HIS A 493 21.37 -21.37 -36.30
N THR A 494 20.61 -22.13 -37.11
CA THR A 494 19.65 -21.57 -38.08
C THR A 494 18.62 -20.69 -37.38
N ASP A 495 18.05 -21.18 -36.29
CA ASP A 495 17.01 -20.47 -35.54
C ASP A 495 17.60 -19.23 -34.86
N GLN A 496 18.77 -19.36 -34.23
CA GLN A 496 19.49 -18.28 -33.56
C GLN A 496 19.85 -17.13 -34.50
N ILE A 497 20.46 -17.42 -35.65
CA ILE A 497 20.82 -16.37 -36.60
C ILE A 497 19.58 -15.77 -37.29
N ALA A 498 18.52 -16.55 -37.52
CA ALA A 498 17.26 -16.03 -38.03
C ALA A 498 16.62 -15.05 -37.06
N SER A 499 16.66 -15.33 -35.75
CA SER A 499 16.19 -14.43 -34.69
C SER A 499 16.95 -13.10 -34.71
N SER A 500 18.29 -13.13 -34.68
CA SER A 500 19.12 -11.92 -34.78
C SER A 500 18.88 -11.14 -36.09
N LEU A 501 18.64 -11.85 -37.20
CA LEU A 501 18.36 -11.24 -38.49
C LEU A 501 17.02 -10.50 -38.51
N VAL A 502 15.97 -11.02 -37.85
CA VAL A 502 14.67 -10.32 -37.73
C VAL A 502 14.82 -9.01 -36.97
N VAL A 503 15.54 -9.05 -35.85
CA VAL A 503 15.79 -7.86 -35.02
C VAL A 503 16.53 -6.80 -35.83
N GLN A 504 17.62 -7.18 -36.50
CA GLN A 504 18.37 -6.23 -37.32
C GLN A 504 17.57 -5.75 -38.54
N ALA A 505 16.75 -6.61 -39.14
CA ALA A 505 15.84 -6.23 -40.22
C ALA A 505 14.86 -5.14 -39.78
N ARG A 506 14.26 -5.25 -38.58
CA ARG A 506 13.41 -4.19 -38.02
C ARG A 506 14.19 -2.91 -37.78
N ALA A 507 15.35 -3.00 -37.12
CA ALA A 507 16.22 -1.85 -36.86
C ALA A 507 16.55 -1.07 -38.15
N ASP A 508 16.78 -1.79 -39.25
CA ASP A 508 17.14 -1.23 -40.55
C ASP A 508 15.92 -0.88 -41.45
N GLY A 509 14.70 -0.97 -40.92
CA GLY A 509 13.48 -0.52 -41.61
C GLY A 509 12.82 -1.57 -42.52
N LEU A 510 13.25 -2.82 -42.51
CA LEU A 510 12.65 -3.89 -43.33
C LEU A 510 11.30 -4.34 -42.74
N GLN A 511 10.33 -4.51 -43.63
CA GLN A 511 8.99 -4.99 -43.32
C GLN A 511 8.86 -6.51 -43.53
N ARG A 512 9.60 -7.03 -44.50
CA ARG A 512 9.70 -8.44 -44.92
C ARG A 512 11.13 -8.77 -45.32
N ILE A 513 11.43 -10.05 -45.48
CA ILE A 513 12.73 -10.52 -46.00
C ILE A 513 12.49 -11.31 -47.28
N ASP A 514 12.90 -10.78 -48.43
CA ASP A 514 12.66 -11.43 -49.73
C ASP A 514 13.78 -12.43 -50.09
N GLN A 515 15.01 -12.16 -49.64
CA GLN A 515 16.16 -13.04 -49.86
C GLN A 515 17.17 -12.90 -48.73
N VAL A 516 17.88 -13.99 -48.43
CA VAL A 516 19.05 -14.03 -47.55
C VAL A 516 20.24 -14.60 -48.32
N ALA A 517 21.42 -14.01 -48.14
CA ALA A 517 22.65 -14.47 -48.76
C ALA A 517 23.85 -14.34 -47.81
N LEU A 518 24.83 -15.23 -47.97
CA LEU A 518 26.10 -15.16 -47.25
C LEU A 518 27.07 -14.21 -47.98
N SER A 519 27.81 -13.38 -47.25
CA SER A 519 28.90 -12.57 -47.83
C SER A 519 29.99 -13.45 -48.43
N THR A 520 30.77 -12.90 -49.38
CA THR A 520 31.84 -13.63 -50.07
C THR A 520 32.94 -14.15 -49.14
N ASP A 521 33.17 -13.47 -48.02
CA ASP A 521 34.11 -13.86 -46.96
C ASP A 521 33.49 -14.78 -45.89
N GLY A 522 32.17 -15.01 -45.94
CA GLY A 522 31.45 -15.84 -44.97
C GLY A 522 31.22 -15.18 -43.61
N GLU A 523 31.57 -13.90 -43.42
CA GLU A 523 31.49 -13.24 -42.12
C GLU A 523 30.11 -12.66 -41.79
N ARG A 524 29.22 -12.49 -42.78
CA ARG A 524 27.90 -11.86 -42.59
C ARG A 524 26.80 -12.54 -43.39
N LEU A 525 25.61 -12.62 -42.80
CA LEU A 525 24.36 -12.86 -43.53
C LEU A 525 23.74 -11.52 -43.89
N TRP A 526 23.39 -11.36 -45.16
CA TRP A 526 22.64 -10.23 -45.70
C TRP A 526 21.19 -10.64 -45.90
N ALA A 527 20.27 -9.73 -45.59
CA ALA A 527 18.88 -9.85 -46.01
C ALA A 527 18.44 -8.61 -46.77
N VAL A 528 17.56 -8.82 -47.75
CA VAL A 528 17.07 -7.74 -48.61
C VAL A 528 15.55 -7.76 -48.72
N GLN A 529 14.97 -6.57 -48.88
CA GLN A 529 13.59 -6.36 -49.29
C GLN A 529 13.58 -5.58 -50.60
N THR A 530 13.05 -6.18 -51.66
CA THR A 530 12.97 -5.56 -52.99
C THR A 530 11.60 -4.90 -53.16
N PRO A 531 11.50 -3.63 -53.60
CA PRO A 531 10.23 -2.96 -53.81
C PRO A 531 9.30 -3.73 -54.77
N PRO A 532 7.98 -3.80 -54.51
CA PRO A 532 7.04 -4.49 -55.40
C PRO A 532 7.11 -3.99 -56.84
N GLY A 533 7.09 -4.91 -57.81
CA GLY A 533 7.09 -4.59 -59.23
C GLY A 533 8.47 -4.31 -59.83
N ARG A 534 9.55 -4.45 -59.05
CA ARG A 534 10.92 -4.33 -59.55
C ARG A 534 11.67 -5.65 -59.52
N THR A 535 12.57 -5.79 -60.48
CA THR A 535 13.55 -6.88 -60.58
C THR A 535 14.98 -6.36 -60.53
N ASP A 536 15.19 -5.03 -60.57
CA ASP A 536 16.47 -4.41 -60.29
C ASP A 536 16.69 -4.25 -58.78
N HIS A 537 17.91 -4.53 -58.31
CA HIS A 537 18.31 -4.48 -56.91
C HIS A 537 18.75 -3.08 -56.43
N LEU A 538 18.42 -2.03 -57.21
CA LEU A 538 18.90 -0.66 -57.00
C LEU A 538 18.27 0.03 -55.78
N PHE A 539 17.06 -0.40 -55.40
CA PHE A 539 16.27 0.20 -54.32
C PHE A 539 15.94 -0.79 -53.21
N ASP A 540 16.71 -1.88 -53.13
CA ASP A 540 16.57 -2.84 -52.05
C ASP A 540 16.86 -2.18 -50.70
N LEU A 541 15.98 -2.37 -49.73
CA LEU A 541 16.37 -2.19 -48.33
C LEU A 541 17.24 -3.38 -47.96
N ARG A 542 18.36 -3.12 -47.29
CA ARG A 542 19.35 -4.15 -46.95
C ARG A 542 19.69 -4.08 -45.49
N THR A 543 19.87 -5.25 -44.90
CA THR A 543 20.37 -5.42 -43.54
C THR A 543 21.45 -6.49 -43.53
N SER A 544 22.27 -6.54 -42.49
CA SER A 544 23.19 -7.66 -42.28
C SER A 544 23.50 -7.93 -40.83
N VAL A 545 23.70 -9.20 -40.51
CA VAL A 545 24.17 -9.65 -39.19
C VAL A 545 25.47 -10.44 -39.34
N PRO A 546 26.42 -10.34 -38.38
CA PRO A 546 27.59 -11.23 -38.36
C PRO A 546 27.16 -12.70 -38.29
N THR A 547 27.87 -13.61 -38.96
CA THR A 547 27.64 -15.06 -38.81
C THR A 547 27.88 -15.53 -37.38
N ALA A 548 28.68 -14.80 -36.60
CA ALA A 548 28.87 -15.04 -35.17
C ALA A 548 27.57 -14.91 -34.34
N GLU A 549 26.53 -14.23 -34.84
CA GLU A 549 25.22 -14.20 -34.20
C GLU A 549 24.53 -15.57 -34.18
N ALA A 550 25.03 -16.54 -34.95
CA ALA A 550 24.56 -17.93 -34.93
C ALA A 550 24.74 -18.61 -33.57
N VAL A 551 25.54 -18.08 -32.64
CA VAL A 551 25.65 -18.60 -31.26
C VAL A 551 24.93 -17.73 -30.23
N THR A 552 24.35 -16.59 -30.64
CA THR A 552 23.52 -15.74 -29.77
C THR A 552 22.21 -16.47 -29.47
N SER A 553 21.82 -16.58 -28.20
CA SER A 553 20.56 -17.26 -27.87
C SER A 553 19.35 -16.48 -28.42
N MET A 554 18.22 -17.17 -28.66
CA MET A 554 17.03 -16.48 -29.17
C MET A 554 16.40 -15.55 -28.14
N GLU A 555 16.63 -15.80 -26.85
CA GLU A 555 16.29 -14.87 -25.76
C GLU A 555 17.15 -13.61 -25.83
N GLN A 556 18.47 -13.74 -26.04
CA GLN A 556 19.38 -12.60 -26.13
C GLN A 556 19.13 -11.72 -27.35
N SER A 557 18.79 -12.32 -28.50
CA SER A 557 18.39 -11.56 -29.68
C SER A 557 16.99 -10.97 -29.52
N GLY A 558 16.02 -11.74 -29.02
CA GLY A 558 14.66 -11.26 -28.71
C GLY A 558 14.64 -10.06 -27.75
N ALA A 559 15.54 -10.00 -26.77
CA ALA A 559 15.72 -8.86 -25.87
C ALA A 559 15.96 -7.52 -26.59
N LYS A 560 16.56 -7.55 -27.78
CA LYS A 560 16.89 -6.37 -28.58
C LYS A 560 15.73 -5.93 -29.49
N TRP A 561 14.67 -6.74 -29.62
CA TRP A 561 13.54 -6.47 -30.51
C TRP A 561 12.80 -5.15 -30.21
N PRO A 562 12.51 -4.77 -28.95
CA PRO A 562 11.83 -3.50 -28.67
C PRO A 562 12.61 -2.29 -29.19
N GLN A 563 13.93 -2.27 -29.02
CA GLN A 563 14.78 -1.19 -29.53
C GLN A 563 14.76 -1.14 -31.06
N ALA A 564 14.79 -2.30 -31.71
CA ALA A 564 14.71 -2.38 -33.17
C ALA A 564 13.37 -1.86 -33.71
N MET A 565 12.26 -2.15 -33.02
CA MET A 565 10.94 -1.63 -33.38
C MET A 565 10.83 -0.12 -33.19
N GLN A 566 11.47 0.45 -32.17
CA GLN A 566 11.53 1.91 -32.01
C GLN A 566 12.13 2.59 -33.24
N GLN A 567 13.26 2.06 -33.72
CA GLN A 567 13.96 2.57 -34.89
C GLN A 567 13.13 2.41 -36.16
N PHE A 568 12.46 1.26 -36.29
CA PHE A 568 11.53 0.97 -37.38
C PHE A 568 10.40 2.01 -37.47
N GLU A 569 9.72 2.29 -36.35
CA GLU A 569 8.60 3.24 -36.28
C GLU A 569 9.04 4.68 -36.58
N GLN A 570 10.17 5.11 -36.03
CA GLN A 570 10.75 6.43 -36.32
C GLN A 570 11.06 6.61 -37.81
N THR A 571 11.64 5.57 -38.42
CA THR A 571 11.98 5.58 -39.85
C THR A 571 10.72 5.64 -40.72
N GLN A 572 9.66 4.91 -40.36
CA GLN A 572 8.36 5.01 -41.05
C GLN A 572 7.74 6.40 -40.94
N ALA A 573 7.74 7.00 -39.75
CA ALA A 573 7.16 8.32 -39.53
C ALA A 573 7.87 9.40 -40.37
N GLN A 574 9.21 9.34 -40.47
CA GLN A 574 9.98 10.25 -41.32
C GLN A 574 9.67 10.06 -42.81
N GLN A 575 9.53 8.83 -43.30
CA GLN A 575 9.20 8.55 -44.70
C GLN A 575 7.78 9.02 -45.07
N GLN A 576 6.80 8.90 -44.16
CA GLN A 576 5.45 9.43 -44.37
C GLN A 576 5.43 10.96 -44.42
N ALA A 577 6.20 11.64 -43.57
CA ALA A 577 6.29 13.09 -43.58
C ALA A 577 6.92 13.64 -44.88
N GLN A 578 7.97 12.99 -45.39
CA GLN A 578 8.61 13.38 -46.66
C GLN A 578 7.69 13.16 -47.87
N SER A 579 6.95 12.06 -47.92
CA SER A 579 6.04 11.77 -49.05
C SER A 579 4.84 12.74 -49.10
N GLN A 580 4.35 13.23 -47.96
CA GLN A 580 3.32 14.29 -47.93
C GLN A 580 3.85 15.64 -48.43
N GLN A 581 5.09 16.03 -48.11
CA GLN A 581 5.70 17.26 -48.63
C GLN A 581 5.96 17.21 -50.14
N VAL A 582 6.37 16.05 -50.69
CA VAL A 582 6.60 15.91 -52.15
C VAL A 582 5.28 15.98 -52.92
N THR A 583 4.18 15.46 -52.35
CA THR A 583 2.86 15.49 -53.00
C THR A 583 2.26 16.91 -53.03
N GLN A 584 2.53 17.74 -52.01
CA GLN A 584 2.12 19.15 -51.99
C GLN A 584 2.88 20.01 -53.02
N ASN A 585 4.16 19.73 -53.29
CA ASN A 585 4.95 20.51 -54.27
C ASN A 585 4.69 20.13 -55.74
N GLN A 586 4.12 18.96 -56.05
CA GLN A 586 3.81 18.56 -57.44
C GLN A 586 2.46 19.09 -57.97
N THR A 587 1.59 19.61 -57.11
CA THR A 587 0.31 20.21 -57.55
C THR A 587 0.42 21.68 -58.00
N GLN A 588 1.63 22.26 -58.00
CA GLN A 588 1.92 23.60 -58.52
C GLN A 588 2.93 23.53 -59.69
N GLY A 589 2.58 22.85 -60.78
CA GLY A 589 3.29 22.95 -62.07
C GLY A 589 2.81 24.17 -62.88
N PRO A 590 3.68 24.85 -63.67
CA PRO A 590 3.37 26.16 -64.25
C PRO A 590 2.39 26.06 -65.42
N VAL A 591 1.28 26.79 -65.34
CA VAL A 591 0.31 26.94 -66.43
C VAL A 591 0.85 27.97 -67.42
N MET A 592 1.21 27.53 -68.63
CA MET A 592 1.57 28.42 -69.75
C MET A 592 0.34 29.20 -70.20
N GLY A 593 0.34 30.51 -69.94
CA GLY A 593 -0.70 31.42 -70.41
C GLY A 593 -0.54 31.72 -71.91
N HIS A 594 -1.51 31.26 -72.70
CA HIS A 594 -1.70 31.77 -74.07
C HIS A 594 -2.51 33.07 -74.01
N GLY A 595 -1.89 34.16 -74.45
CA GLY A 595 -2.58 35.43 -74.73
C GLY A 595 -3.31 35.39 -76.08
N GLY A 596 -4.35 36.22 -76.21
CA GLY A 596 -4.95 36.50 -77.52
C GLY A 596 -6.35 37.10 -77.46
N HIS A 597 -6.38 38.45 -77.51
CA HIS A 597 -7.40 39.37 -78.03
C HIS A 597 -8.74 39.57 -77.31
#